data_AF-A0A925QLL0-F1
#
_entry.id   AF-A0A925QLL0-F1
#
_cell.length_a   1.000
_cell.length_b   1.000
_cell.length_c   1.000
_cell.angle_alpha   90.00
_cell.angle_beta   90.00
_cell.angle_gamma   90.00
#
_symmetry.space_group_name_H-M   'P 1'
#
loop_
_entity.id
_entity.type
_entity.pdbx_description
1 polymer ?
#
loop_
_entity_poly.entity_id
_entity_poly.type
_entity_poly.pdbx_seq_one_letter_code
_entity_poly.pdbx_strand_id
1 'polypeptide(L)'
;MVVNGGSDISTNAHSRTLDPGALRYRDWRGQSYGVDIVQLDRLGLRASGVQPADPGAYRTYGARLLAPRAGEVVIAVDGLPDMQIPAGDREHLAGNHVMLLCAQPDVKADVLLGHLRPGSVRVAAGAIVDVGAWIGSVGNINERALYGEPALA
;
A
#
# COMPACT_ATOMS: atom_id res chain seq x y z
N MET A 1 -9.78 2.91 9.61
CA MET A 1 -9.76 1.54 10.17
C MET A 1 -8.55 0.82 9.62
N VAL A 2 -7.87 -0.01 10.43
CA VAL A 2 -6.79 -0.89 9.95
C VAL A 2 -7.42 -2.21 9.50
N VAL A 3 -7.09 -2.66 8.27
CA VAL A 3 -7.59 -3.94 7.72
C VAL A 3 -6.52 -5.02 7.61
N ASN A 4 -5.25 -4.63 7.50
CA ASN A 4 -4.09 -5.49 7.71
C ASN A 4 -3.05 -4.74 8.54
N GLY A 5 -2.44 -5.41 9.51
CA GLY A 5 -1.36 -4.86 10.32
C GLY A 5 -1.23 -5.59 11.65
N GLY A 6 -0.14 -5.34 12.38
CA GLY A 6 0.17 -6.05 13.62
C GLY A 6 1.13 -7.22 13.39
N SER A 7 1.36 -8.01 14.46
CA SER A 7 2.43 -9.00 14.51
C SER A 7 1.98 -10.44 14.25
N ASP A 8 0.71 -10.67 13.93
CA ASP A 8 0.14 -12.01 13.77
C ASP A 8 -0.59 -12.17 12.43
N ILE A 9 -0.47 -13.34 11.82
CA ILE A 9 -1.06 -13.66 10.52
C ILE A 9 -2.59 -13.52 10.47
N SER A 10 -3.27 -13.69 11.61
CA SER A 10 -4.73 -13.51 11.71
C SER A 10 -5.18 -12.05 11.52
N THR A 11 -4.26 -11.10 11.70
CA THR A 11 -4.50 -9.65 11.59
C THR A 11 -3.67 -8.97 10.51
N ASN A 12 -2.58 -9.61 10.07
CA ASN A 12 -1.65 -9.11 9.09
C ASN A 12 -1.31 -10.20 8.06
N ALA A 13 -2.04 -10.21 6.94
CA ALA A 13 -1.76 -11.14 5.84
C ALA A 13 -0.34 -10.97 5.26
N HIS A 14 0.21 -9.76 5.32
CA HIS A 14 1.55 -9.42 4.83
C HIS A 14 2.67 -10.10 5.60
N SER A 15 2.42 -10.61 6.82
CA SER A 15 3.41 -11.41 7.56
C SER A 15 3.90 -12.64 6.78
N ARG A 16 3.13 -13.12 5.79
CA ARG A 16 3.57 -14.19 4.87
C ARG A 16 4.80 -13.83 4.04
N THR A 17 5.09 -12.54 3.84
CA THR A 17 6.32 -12.15 3.12
C THR A 17 7.60 -12.48 3.89
N LEU A 18 7.50 -12.84 5.18
CA LEU A 18 8.62 -13.36 5.97
C LEU A 18 8.96 -14.83 5.67
N ASP A 19 8.14 -15.56 4.90
CA ASP A 19 8.41 -16.95 4.54
C ASP A 19 9.77 -17.08 3.84
N PRO A 20 10.75 -17.79 4.44
CA PRO A 20 12.08 -17.93 3.85
C PRO A 20 12.09 -18.81 2.59
N GLY A 21 11.09 -19.66 2.39
CA GLY A 21 10.96 -20.52 1.20
C GLY A 21 10.43 -19.78 -0.03
N ALA A 22 9.74 -18.65 0.17
CA ALA A 22 9.16 -17.87 -0.91
C ALA A 22 10.13 -16.81 -1.44
N LEU A 23 11.07 -17.23 -2.30
CA LEU A 23 12.11 -16.35 -2.86
C LEU A 23 11.56 -15.04 -3.48
N ARG A 24 10.36 -15.07 -4.06
CA ARG A 24 9.68 -13.90 -4.63
C ARG A 24 9.39 -12.77 -3.64
N TYR A 25 9.37 -13.05 -2.33
CA TYR A 25 9.08 -12.06 -1.30
C TYR A 25 10.33 -11.43 -0.68
N ARG A 26 11.54 -11.84 -1.10
CA ARG A 26 12.79 -11.34 -0.51
C ARG A 26 12.89 -9.81 -0.53
N ASP A 27 12.46 -9.20 -1.63
CA ASP A 27 12.51 -7.73 -1.80
C ASP A 27 11.32 -7.01 -1.15
N TRP A 28 10.31 -7.76 -0.70
CA TRP A 28 9.03 -7.24 -0.23
C TRP A 28 8.77 -7.50 1.26
N ARG A 29 9.76 -8.01 1.99
CA ARG A 29 9.67 -8.29 3.44
C ARG A 29 9.25 -7.07 4.28
N GLY A 30 9.52 -5.86 3.79
CA GLY A 30 9.07 -4.63 4.44
C GLY A 30 7.56 -4.56 4.63
N GLN A 31 6.77 -5.15 3.72
CA GLN A 31 5.30 -5.15 3.83
C GLN A 31 4.79 -5.97 5.03
N SER A 32 5.57 -6.90 5.58
CA SER A 32 5.21 -7.55 6.86
C SER A 32 5.09 -6.58 8.03
N TYR A 33 5.67 -5.38 7.92
CA TYR A 33 5.52 -4.29 8.88
C TYR A 33 4.50 -3.23 8.42
N GLY A 34 3.88 -3.46 7.26
CA GLY A 34 2.91 -2.57 6.63
C GLY A 34 1.57 -2.55 7.35
N VAL A 35 0.84 -1.45 7.14
CA VAL A 35 -0.50 -1.24 7.67
C VAL A 35 -1.41 -0.77 6.55
N ASP A 36 -2.48 -1.51 6.29
CA ASP A 36 -3.51 -1.13 5.34
C ASP A 36 -4.59 -0.33 6.07
N ILE A 37 -4.74 0.94 5.72
CA ILE A 37 -5.72 1.84 6.32
C ILE A 37 -6.83 2.13 5.31
N VAL A 38 -8.08 1.94 5.74
CA VAL A 38 -9.27 2.26 4.94
C VAL A 38 -10.14 3.31 5.63
N GLN A 39 -10.77 4.14 4.79
CA GLN A 39 -11.83 5.03 5.20
C GLN A 39 -13.14 4.26 5.36
N LEU A 40 -13.92 4.64 6.37
CA LEU A 40 -15.27 4.16 6.60
C LEU A 40 -16.24 5.34 6.50
N ASP A 41 -17.48 5.06 6.09
CA ASP A 41 -18.57 6.01 6.25
C ASP A 41 -19.16 5.95 7.67
N ARG A 42 -20.20 6.76 7.92
CA ARG A 42 -20.85 6.89 9.24
C ARG A 42 -21.50 5.58 9.72
N LEU A 43 -21.76 4.63 8.82
CA LEU A 43 -22.32 3.32 9.16
C LEU A 43 -21.22 2.28 9.38
N GLY A 44 -19.95 2.67 9.31
CA GLY A 44 -18.81 1.76 9.41
C GLY A 44 -18.53 0.97 8.13
N LEU A 45 -19.15 1.35 7.00
CA LEU A 45 -18.97 0.65 5.73
C LEU A 45 -17.79 1.23 4.95
N ARG A 46 -16.94 0.35 4.40
CA ARG A 46 -15.78 0.75 3.57
C ARG A 46 -16.12 0.98 2.10
N ALA A 47 -17.29 0.54 1.64
CA ALA A 47 -17.69 0.57 0.24
C ALA A 47 -19.21 0.57 0.06
N SER A 48 -19.67 0.90 -1.14
CA SER A 48 -21.05 0.67 -1.58
C SER A 48 -21.24 -0.79 -1.97
N GLY A 49 -21.57 -1.63 -0.99
CA GLY A 49 -21.66 -3.08 -1.13
C GLY A 49 -20.59 -3.81 -0.30
N VAL A 50 -20.55 -5.15 -0.42
CA VAL A 50 -19.65 -5.98 0.40
C VAL A 50 -18.22 -6.01 -0.18
N GLN A 51 -18.10 -6.26 -1.48
CA GLN A 51 -16.84 -6.28 -2.22
C GLN A 51 -17.12 -5.93 -3.69
N PRO A 52 -17.47 -4.65 -3.99
CA PRO A 52 -17.64 -4.23 -5.38
C PRO A 52 -16.32 -4.37 -6.15
N ALA A 53 -16.43 -4.69 -7.45
CA ALA A 53 -15.29 -4.84 -8.33
C ALA A 53 -14.64 -3.49 -8.68
N ASP A 54 -15.46 -2.44 -8.82
CA ASP A 54 -15.00 -1.09 -9.10
C ASP A 54 -14.31 -0.47 -7.86
N PRO A 55 -13.02 -0.10 -7.96
CA PRO A 55 -12.33 0.65 -6.91
C PRO A 55 -13.02 1.95 -6.51
N GLY A 56 -13.69 2.63 -7.47
CA GLY A 56 -14.43 3.87 -7.22
C GLY A 56 -15.59 3.72 -6.23
N ALA A 57 -16.05 2.50 -5.97
CA ALA A 57 -17.10 2.23 -4.98
C ALA A 57 -16.59 2.22 -3.53
N TYR A 58 -15.28 2.28 -3.30
CA TYR A 58 -14.66 2.29 -1.97
C TYR A 58 -14.48 3.72 -1.45
N ARG A 59 -14.76 3.92 -0.16
CA ARG A 59 -14.73 5.26 0.47
C ARG A 59 -13.33 5.89 0.45
N THR A 60 -12.28 5.06 0.47
CA THR A 60 -10.88 5.53 0.47
C THR A 60 -10.42 5.96 -0.92
N TYR A 61 -11.04 5.47 -2.00
CA TYR A 61 -10.54 5.72 -3.36
C TYR A 61 -10.56 7.23 -3.69
N GLY A 62 -9.45 7.73 -4.23
CA GLY A 62 -9.26 9.15 -4.52
C GLY A 62 -8.97 10.03 -3.31
N ALA A 63 -8.95 9.51 -2.08
CA ALA A 63 -8.54 10.26 -0.91
C ALA A 63 -7.07 10.72 -1.03
N ARG A 64 -6.75 11.89 -0.47
CA ARG A 64 -5.37 12.40 -0.47
C ARG A 64 -4.50 11.54 0.45
N LEU A 65 -3.42 11.01 -0.09
CA LEU A 65 -2.35 10.40 0.68
C LEU A 65 -1.32 11.46 1.04
N LEU A 66 -1.09 11.66 2.33
CA LEU A 66 -0.18 12.65 2.87
C LEU A 66 1.08 11.97 3.42
N ALA A 67 2.21 12.66 3.36
CA ALA A 67 3.45 12.19 3.95
C ALA A 67 3.27 12.04 5.47
N PRO A 68 3.39 10.84 6.04
CA PRO A 68 3.25 10.64 7.48
C PRO A 68 4.48 11.12 8.24
N ARG A 69 5.61 11.28 7.54
CA ARG A 69 6.91 11.67 8.07
C ARG A 69 7.65 12.51 7.03
N ALA A 70 8.46 13.46 7.49
CA ALA A 70 9.38 14.17 6.62
C ALA A 70 10.48 13.24 6.11
N GLY A 71 10.97 13.47 4.90
CA GLY A 71 12.02 12.65 4.31
C GLY A 71 12.35 13.04 2.87
N GLU A 72 13.33 12.34 2.32
CA GLU A 72 13.69 12.42 0.91
C GLU A 72 12.92 11.36 0.13
N VAL A 73 12.31 11.76 -0.99
CA VAL A 73 11.70 10.82 -1.93
C VAL A 73 12.82 10.10 -2.68
N VAL A 74 13.02 8.81 -2.42
CA VAL A 74 14.05 8.00 -3.10
C VAL A 74 13.48 7.20 -4.27
N ILE A 75 12.17 6.92 -4.26
CA ILE A 75 11.46 6.26 -5.35
C ILE A 75 10.11 6.94 -5.54
N ALA A 76 9.73 7.19 -6.79
CA ALA A 76 8.40 7.62 -7.18
C ALA A 76 7.99 6.89 -8.47
N VAL A 77 6.97 6.04 -8.38
CA VAL A 77 6.43 5.25 -9.49
C VAL A 77 4.97 5.64 -9.71
N ASP A 78 4.64 5.99 -10.96
CA ASP A 78 3.28 6.34 -11.38
C ASP A 78 2.96 5.72 -12.75
N GLY A 79 1.68 5.73 -13.12
CA GLY A 79 1.18 5.34 -14.43
C GLY A 79 0.74 3.88 -14.56
N LEU A 80 0.97 3.03 -13.55
CA LEU A 80 0.41 1.68 -13.53
C LEU A 80 -1.13 1.78 -13.41
N PRO A 81 -1.90 1.02 -14.21
CA PRO A 81 -3.35 1.09 -14.20
C PRO A 81 -3.94 0.51 -12.91
N ASP A 82 -5.06 1.07 -12.44
CA ASP A 82 -5.85 0.46 -11.37
C ASP A 82 -6.39 -0.91 -11.82
N MET A 83 -6.57 -1.81 -10.86
CA MET A 83 -7.17 -3.13 -11.07
C MET A 83 -8.59 -3.20 -10.49
N GLN A 84 -9.39 -4.07 -11.11
CA GLN A 84 -10.70 -4.46 -10.57
C GLN A 84 -10.51 -5.41 -9.39
N ILE A 85 -11.32 -5.27 -8.35
CA ILE A 85 -11.29 -6.13 -7.17
C ILE A 85 -12.06 -7.43 -7.46
N PRO A 86 -11.54 -8.63 -7.12
CA PRO A 86 -10.33 -8.91 -6.36
C PRO A 86 -9.11 -9.33 -7.20
N ALA A 87 -9.06 -8.98 -8.50
CA ALA A 87 -7.86 -9.23 -9.31
C ALA A 87 -6.68 -8.48 -8.70
N GLY A 88 -5.46 -9.01 -8.76
CA GLY A 88 -4.27 -8.37 -8.20
C GLY A 88 -3.00 -8.68 -9.00
N ASP A 89 -1.99 -7.85 -8.83
CA ASP A 89 -0.73 -7.87 -9.57
C ASP A 89 0.35 -8.46 -8.67
N ARG A 90 0.94 -9.57 -9.12
CA ARG A 90 1.96 -10.31 -8.38
C ARG A 90 3.38 -9.87 -8.73
N GLU A 91 3.53 -9.10 -9.80
CA GLU A 91 4.80 -8.57 -10.30
C GLU A 91 5.05 -7.16 -9.74
N HIS A 92 4.00 -6.37 -9.56
CA HIS A 92 4.07 -5.00 -9.03
C HIS A 92 3.40 -4.86 -7.65
N LEU A 93 3.92 -5.55 -6.62
CA LEU A 93 3.29 -5.61 -5.30
C LEU A 93 3.05 -4.23 -4.64
N ALA A 94 3.93 -3.25 -4.85
CA ALA A 94 3.72 -1.89 -4.35
C ALA A 94 2.77 -1.03 -5.22
N GLY A 95 2.53 -1.43 -6.47
CA GLY A 95 1.82 -0.62 -7.46
C GLY A 95 2.46 0.74 -7.72
N ASN A 96 1.66 1.76 -8.05
CA ASN A 96 2.13 3.14 -8.01
C ASN A 96 2.46 3.49 -6.55
N HIS A 97 3.67 3.96 -6.29
CA HIS A 97 4.15 4.14 -4.93
C HIS A 97 5.20 5.24 -4.82
N VAL A 98 5.40 5.69 -3.58
CA VAL A 98 6.48 6.60 -3.20
C VAL A 98 7.22 6.02 -2.00
N MET A 99 8.55 6.00 -2.06
CA MET A 99 9.39 5.60 -0.93
C MET A 99 10.10 6.83 -0.35
N LEU A 100 9.92 7.04 0.94
CA LEU A 100 10.56 8.10 1.71
C LEU A 100 11.72 7.53 2.52
N LEU A 101 12.93 8.01 2.25
CA LEU A 101 14.08 7.85 3.11
C LEU A 101 13.96 8.85 4.25
N CYS A 102 13.71 8.33 5.45
CA CYS A 102 13.40 9.18 6.59
C CYS A 102 14.63 9.33 7.51
N ALA A 103 15.34 10.44 7.38
CA ALA A 103 16.57 10.70 8.13
C ALA A 103 16.28 11.27 9.53
N GLN A 104 16.20 10.43 10.57
CA GLN A 104 16.33 10.90 11.97
C GLN A 104 17.08 9.89 12.86
N PRO A 105 17.68 10.34 13.98
CA PRO A 105 18.58 9.53 14.80
C PRO A 105 17.90 8.36 15.54
N ASP A 106 16.62 8.47 15.83
CA ASP A 106 15.85 7.64 16.76
C ASP A 106 14.93 6.61 16.07
N VAL A 107 14.53 6.85 14.81
CA VAL A 107 13.67 5.95 14.04
C VAL A 107 14.30 5.63 12.68
N LYS A 108 14.75 4.38 12.55
CA LYS A 108 15.44 3.81 11.37
C LYS A 108 14.47 3.08 10.43
N ALA A 109 13.35 3.70 10.10
CA ALA A 109 12.38 3.12 9.17
C ALA A 109 12.11 4.10 8.02
N ASP A 110 12.31 3.58 6.81
CA ASP A 110 11.87 4.20 5.58
C ASP A 110 10.41 3.83 5.32
N VAL A 111 9.68 4.73 4.68
CA VAL A 111 8.24 4.59 4.51
C VAL A 111 7.92 4.41 3.04
N LEU A 112 7.33 3.26 2.70
CA LEU A 112 6.71 3.05 1.40
C LEU A 112 5.21 3.37 1.49
N LEU A 113 4.75 4.24 0.58
CA LEU A 113 3.37 4.64 0.41
C LEU A 113 2.87 4.06 -0.91
N GLY A 114 2.14 2.95 -0.84
CA GLY A 114 1.76 2.15 -2.01
C GLY A 114 0.33 2.40 -2.51
N HIS A 115 0.01 1.69 -3.59
CA HIS A 115 -1.34 1.59 -4.17
C HIS A 115 -1.96 2.95 -4.54
N LEU A 116 -1.15 3.86 -5.05
CA LEU A 116 -1.59 5.17 -5.52
C LEU A 116 -2.37 5.06 -6.84
N ARG A 117 -3.30 5.99 -7.04
CA ARG A 117 -4.11 6.09 -8.26
C ARG A 117 -3.21 6.49 -9.44
N PRO A 118 -3.38 5.90 -10.63
CA PRO A 118 -2.62 6.28 -11.81
C PRO A 118 -2.72 7.78 -12.12
N GLY A 119 -1.57 8.38 -12.45
CA GLY A 119 -1.44 9.80 -12.78
C GLY A 119 -1.66 10.73 -11.59
N SER A 120 -1.57 10.22 -10.35
CA SER A 120 -1.84 11.00 -9.16
C SER A 120 -0.60 11.38 -8.36
N VAL A 121 0.56 10.78 -8.62
CA VAL A 121 1.79 11.04 -7.87
C VAL A 121 2.23 12.49 -8.11
N ARG A 122 2.51 13.21 -7.02
CA ARG A 122 2.80 14.67 -7.03
C ARG A 122 4.25 15.01 -6.75
N VAL A 123 5.08 14.01 -6.48
CA VAL A 123 6.47 14.18 -6.07
C VAL A 123 7.39 13.38 -6.98
N ALA A 124 8.65 13.80 -7.06
CA ALA A 124 9.68 13.13 -7.85
C ALA A 124 10.83 12.68 -6.95
N ALA A 125 11.62 11.70 -7.42
CA ALA A 125 12.84 11.28 -6.73
C ALA A 125 13.80 12.47 -6.53
N GLY A 126 14.43 12.54 -5.35
CA GLY A 126 15.27 13.63 -4.88
C GLY A 126 14.53 14.79 -4.21
N ALA A 127 13.19 14.81 -4.22
CA ALA A 127 12.42 15.84 -3.53
C ALA A 127 12.45 15.64 -2.00
N ILE A 128 12.58 16.73 -1.25
CA ILE A 128 12.37 16.74 0.20
C ILE A 128 10.90 17.06 0.48
N VAL A 129 10.26 16.26 1.32
CA VAL A 129 8.87 16.46 1.74
C VAL A 129 8.78 16.62 3.25
N ASP A 130 7.89 17.51 3.69
CA ASP A 130 7.51 17.65 5.09
C ASP A 130 6.31 16.77 5.45
N VAL A 131 6.09 16.58 6.76
CA VAL A 131 4.88 15.94 7.27
C VAL A 131 3.64 16.66 6.72
N GLY A 132 2.68 15.90 6.19
CA GLY A 132 1.45 16.44 5.62
C GLY A 132 1.55 16.87 4.16
N ALA A 133 2.74 16.80 3.54
CA ALA A 133 2.90 17.03 2.10
C ALA A 133 2.01 16.08 1.30
N TRP A 134 1.41 16.57 0.22
CA TRP A 134 0.54 15.75 -0.63
C TRP A 134 1.38 14.88 -1.56
N ILE A 135 1.31 13.55 -1.37
CA ILE A 135 2.07 12.57 -2.16
C ILE A 135 1.32 12.14 -3.41
N GLY A 136 0.02 11.89 -3.28
CA GLY A 136 -0.85 11.48 -4.37
C GLY A 136 -2.25 11.12 -3.88
N SER A 137 -3.01 10.38 -4.68
CA SER A 137 -4.36 9.94 -4.29
C SER A 137 -4.41 8.42 -4.17
N VAL A 138 -5.21 7.91 -3.24
CA VAL A 138 -5.37 6.46 -3.06
C VAL A 138 -6.04 5.85 -4.31
N GLY A 139 -5.45 4.77 -4.83
CA GLY A 139 -5.93 3.98 -5.95
C GLY A 139 -6.22 2.54 -5.56
N ASN A 140 -6.12 1.64 -6.51
CA ASN A 140 -6.18 0.20 -6.25
C ASN A 140 -5.31 -0.57 -7.24
N ILE A 141 -4.07 -0.86 -6.83
CA ILE A 141 -3.21 -1.88 -7.45
C ILE A 141 -2.88 -2.83 -6.32
N ASN A 142 -3.75 -3.80 -6.09
CA ASN A 142 -3.63 -4.70 -4.95
C ASN A 142 -2.58 -5.80 -5.19
N GLU A 143 -1.86 -6.10 -4.11
CA GLU A 143 -1.36 -7.44 -3.87
C GLU A 143 -2.55 -8.40 -3.76
N ARG A 144 -2.55 -9.49 -4.53
CA ARG A 144 -3.49 -10.59 -4.25
C ARG A 144 -2.97 -11.36 -3.03
N ALA A 145 -3.50 -11.07 -1.84
CA ALA A 145 -3.43 -12.00 -0.73
C ALA A 145 -4.17 -13.29 -1.14
N LEU A 146 -3.43 -14.39 -1.30
CA LEU A 146 -4.02 -15.70 -1.60
C LEU A 146 -4.85 -16.18 -0.40
N TYR A 147 -6.14 -15.87 -0.41
CA TYR A 147 -7.12 -16.66 0.32
C TYR A 147 -7.43 -17.90 -0.54
N GLY A 148 -6.80 -19.05 -0.23
CA GLY A 148 -7.34 -20.36 -0.60
C GLY A 148 -6.65 -21.21 -1.67
N GLU A 149 -5.48 -20.87 -2.21
CA GLU A 149 -4.78 -21.75 -3.17
C GLU A 149 -3.50 -22.33 -2.56
N PRO A 150 -3.24 -23.65 -2.72
CA PRO A 150 -2.01 -24.27 -2.22
C PRO A 150 -0.79 -23.64 -2.88
N ALA A 151 0.30 -23.57 -2.13
CA ALA A 151 1.60 -23.22 -2.69
C ALA A 151 1.91 -24.21 -3.82
N LEU A 152 1.84 -23.75 -5.07
CA LEU A 152 2.38 -24.51 -6.18
C LEU A 152 3.89 -24.65 -5.98
N ALA A 153 4.33 -25.90 -6.08
CA ALA A 153 5.67 -26.41 -5.87
C ALA A 153 6.73 -25.72 -6.73
#